data_AF-A0A969ZP13-F1
#
_entry.id   AF-A0A969ZP13-F1
#
_cell.length_a   1.000
_cell.length_b   1.000
_cell.length_c   1.000
_cell.angle_alpha   90.00
_cell.angle_beta   90.00
_cell.angle_gamma   90.00
#
_symmetry.space_group_name_H-M   'P 1'
#
loop_
_entity.id
_entity.type
_entity.pdbx_description
1 polymer ?
#
loop_
_entity_poly.entity_id
_entity_poly.type
_entity_poly.pdbx_seq_one_letter_code
_entity_poly.pdbx_strand_id
1 'polypeptide(L)'
;MLNLIKKEFIIQKKYLFYYIFYSIFIFVIFSMSSNESAKSAYILAAVSVTYIFIQYSCAIEDRNNSERILNSLPISKKSIVLSKYFSLMIFSIIAVILSIVSGYIISKLDFIKVELIGIIDI
;
A
#
# COMPACT_ATOMS: atom_id res chain seq x y z
N MET A 1 -18.42 -8.90 -11.91
CA MET A 1 -17.78 -8.20 -10.78
C MET A 1 -16.37 -8.71 -10.53
N LEU A 2 -16.17 -10.02 -10.35
CA LEU A 2 -14.84 -10.60 -10.09
C LEU A 2 -13.76 -10.25 -11.14
N ASN A 3 -14.11 -10.11 -12.41
CA ASN A 3 -13.14 -9.69 -13.44
C ASN A 3 -12.63 -8.25 -13.24
N LEU A 4 -13.46 -7.35 -12.71
CA LEU A 4 -13.07 -5.97 -12.41
C LEU A 4 -12.08 -5.95 -11.23
N ILE A 5 -12.33 -6.75 -10.20
CA ILE A 5 -11.42 -6.91 -9.04
C ILE A 5 -10.09 -7.53 -9.49
N LYS A 6 -10.12 -8.54 -10.37
CA LYS A 6 -8.89 -9.13 -10.93
C LYS A 6 -8.07 -8.11 -11.71
N LYS A 7 -8.74 -7.24 -12.49
CA LYS A 7 -8.08 -6.14 -13.23
C LYS A 7 -7.28 -5.26 -12.29
N GLU A 8 -7.89 -4.84 -11.18
CA GLU A 8 -7.27 -4.01 -10.16
C GLU A 8 -6.02 -4.69 -9.59
N PHE A 9 -6.13 -5.96 -9.21
CA PHE A 9 -5.01 -6.70 -8.61
C PHE A 9 -3.83 -6.88 -9.58
N ILE A 10 -4.09 -7.09 -10.87
CA ILE A 10 -3.07 -7.22 -11.90
C ILE A 10 -2.32 -5.90 -12.09
N ILE A 11 -3.04 -4.78 -12.13
CA ILE A 11 -2.46 -3.45 -12.25
C ILE A 11 -1.59 -3.16 -11.03
N GLN A 12 -2.12 -3.41 -9.83
CA GLN A 12 -1.42 -3.18 -8.57
C GLN A 12 -0.13 -3.99 -8.46
N LYS A 13 -0.15 -5.25 -8.90
CA LYS A 13 0.99 -6.17 -8.81
C LYS A 13 2.25 -5.62 -9.49
N LYS A 14 2.08 -4.86 -10.58
CA LYS A 14 3.20 -4.22 -11.30
C LYS A 14 3.93 -3.17 -10.45
N TYR A 15 3.24 -2.56 -9.51
CA TYR A 15 3.77 -1.49 -8.66
C TYR A 15 4.16 -1.97 -7.25
N LEU A 16 3.93 -3.25 -6.90
CA LEU A 16 4.32 -3.84 -5.62
C LEU A 16 5.81 -3.64 -5.28
N PHE A 17 6.68 -3.81 -6.28
CA PHE A 17 8.11 -3.59 -6.09
C PHE A 17 8.43 -2.14 -5.73
N TYR A 18 7.70 -1.19 -6.33
CA TYR A 18 7.84 0.25 -6.04
C TYR A 18 7.40 0.55 -4.61
N TYR A 19 6.30 -0.05 -4.15
CA TYR A 19 5.81 0.13 -2.77
C TYR A 19 6.77 -0.43 -1.73
N ILE A 20 7.38 -1.59 -1.99
CA ILE A 20 8.39 -2.19 -1.11
C ILE A 20 9.61 -1.27 -1.00
N PHE A 21 10.12 -0.77 -2.13
CA PHE A 21 11.23 0.17 -2.13
C PHE A 21 10.90 1.45 -1.35
N TYR A 22 9.70 2.00 -1.53
CA TYR A 22 9.28 3.22 -0.85
C TYR A 22 9.12 3.04 0.66
N SER A 23 8.58 1.89 1.09
CA SER A 23 8.47 1.53 2.52
C SER A 23 9.85 1.48 3.16
N ILE A 24 10.80 0.77 2.52
CA ILE A 24 12.19 0.66 3.02
C ILE A 24 12.86 2.04 3.08
N PHE A 25 12.66 2.87 2.05
CA PHE A 25 13.25 4.22 1.99
C PHE A 25 12.78 5.10 3.16
N ILE A 26 11.49 5.07 3.49
CA ILE A 26 10.91 5.83 4.61
C ILE A 26 11.45 5.33 5.94
N PHE A 27 11.55 4.01 6.12
CA PHE A 27 12.13 3.44 7.33
C PHE A 27 13.60 3.83 7.49
N VAL A 28 14.40 3.81 6.42
CA VAL A 28 15.82 4.24 6.47
C VAL A 28 15.92 5.70 6.90
N ILE A 29 15.12 6.60 6.32
CA ILE A 29 15.12 8.02 6.70
C ILE A 29 14.77 8.22 8.18
N PHE A 30 13.69 7.57 8.64
CA PHE A 30 13.24 7.74 10.03
C PHE A 30 14.18 7.08 11.05
N SER A 31 14.84 6.00 10.67
CA SER A 31 15.83 5.32 11.51
C SER A 31 17.03 6.21 11.85
N MET A 32 17.37 7.18 10.99
CA MET A 32 18.47 8.11 11.23
C MET A 32 18.12 9.25 12.19
N SER A 33 16.82 9.45 12.50
CA SER A 33 16.35 10.67 13.17
C SER A 33 16.30 10.60 14.70
N SER A 34 16.29 9.41 15.32
CA SER A 34 16.47 9.10 16.78
C SER A 34 15.67 7.85 17.21
N ASN A 35 16.08 7.18 18.29
CA ASN A 35 15.47 5.92 18.76
C ASN A 35 14.00 6.04 19.18
N GLU A 36 13.57 7.15 19.80
CA GLU A 36 12.13 7.34 20.13
C GLU A 36 11.27 7.55 18.88
N SER A 37 11.86 8.06 17.80
CA SER A 37 11.20 8.20 16.49
C SER A 37 10.95 6.86 15.81
N ALA A 38 11.55 5.77 16.28
CA ALA A 38 11.38 4.45 15.68
C ALA A 38 9.95 3.91 15.85
N LYS A 39 9.29 4.21 16.99
CA LYS A 39 7.88 3.80 17.21
C LYS A 39 6.92 4.50 16.25
N SER A 40 7.09 5.81 16.08
CA SER A 40 6.28 6.62 15.16
C SER A 40 6.60 6.34 13.69
N ALA A 41 7.81 5.86 13.39
CA ALA A 41 8.23 5.48 12.03
C ALA A 41 7.35 4.37 11.43
N TYR A 42 6.91 3.38 12.23
CA TYR A 42 6.02 2.31 11.75
C TYR A 42 4.67 2.85 11.28
N ILE A 43 4.06 3.72 12.10
CA ILE A 43 2.76 4.33 11.79
C ILE A 43 2.90 5.22 10.56
N LEU A 44 3.95 6.05 10.51
CA LEU A 44 4.21 6.93 9.37
C LEU A 44 4.52 6.15 8.10
N ALA A 45 5.26 5.05 8.17
CA ALA A 45 5.51 4.16 7.05
C ALA A 45 4.21 3.51 6.54
N ALA A 46 3.37 3.00 7.44
CA ALA A 46 2.08 2.41 7.04
C ALA A 46 1.15 3.43 6.36
N VAL A 47 1.04 4.64 6.93
CA VAL A 47 0.20 5.71 6.37
C VAL A 47 0.73 6.19 5.03
N SER A 48 2.03 6.44 4.91
CA SER A 48 2.65 6.92 3.67
C SER A 48 2.60 5.90 2.55
N VAL A 49 2.86 4.62 2.84
CA VAL A 49 2.71 3.52 1.87
C VAL A 49 1.27 3.44 1.40
N THR A 50 0.29 3.49 2.31
CA THR A 50 -1.15 3.46 1.95
C THR A 50 -1.53 4.68 1.11
N TYR A 51 -1.04 5.86 1.46
CA TYR A 51 -1.30 7.09 0.72
C TYR A 51 -0.78 7.03 -0.72
N ILE A 52 0.48 6.64 -0.90
CA ILE A 52 1.11 6.49 -2.23
C ILE A 52 0.39 5.44 -3.04
N PHE A 53 -0.05 4.38 -2.39
CA PHE A 53 -0.78 3.30 -3.02
C PHE A 53 -2.13 3.77 -3.59
N ILE A 54 -2.91 4.52 -2.79
CA ILE A 54 -4.18 5.11 -3.24
C ILE A 54 -3.93 6.12 -4.36
N GLN A 55 -2.93 7.00 -4.18
CA GLN A 55 -2.60 8.03 -5.17
C GLN A 55 -2.20 7.41 -6.53
N TYR A 56 -1.39 6.34 -6.52
CA TYR A 56 -1.02 5.63 -7.75
C TYR A 56 -2.20 4.94 -8.41
N SER A 57 -3.09 4.34 -7.62
CA SER A 57 -4.31 3.70 -8.14
C SER A 57 -5.16 4.72 -8.90
N CYS A 58 -5.41 5.90 -8.30
CA CYS A 58 -6.13 6.99 -8.95
C CYS A 58 -5.39 7.51 -10.20
N ALA A 59 -4.09 7.75 -10.12
CA ALA A 59 -3.31 8.29 -11.24
C ALA A 59 -3.29 7.36 -12.47
N ILE A 60 -3.29 6.04 -12.26
CA ILE A 60 -3.35 5.05 -13.36
C ILE A 60 -4.74 5.03 -14.00
N GLU A 61 -5.81 5.15 -13.21
CA GLU A 61 -7.16 5.22 -13.73
C GLU A 61 -7.40 6.48 -14.58
N ASP A 62 -6.90 7.62 -14.11
CA ASP A 62 -6.96 8.90 -14.81
C ASP A 62 -6.18 8.85 -16.13
N ARG A 63 -4.93 8.36 -16.09
CA ARG A 63 -4.09 8.22 -17.30
C ARG A 63 -4.73 7.33 -18.35
N ASN A 64 -5.41 6.25 -17.93
CA ASN A 64 -6.02 5.29 -18.83
C ASN A 64 -7.48 5.63 -19.19
N ASN A 65 -8.04 6.75 -18.70
CA ASN A 65 -9.45 7.10 -18.86
C ASN A 65 -10.38 5.91 -18.55
N SER A 66 -10.04 5.13 -17.51
CA SER A 66 -10.67 3.84 -17.24
C SER A 66 -12.18 3.97 -17.02
N GLU A 67 -12.64 5.09 -16.48
CA GLU A 67 -14.07 5.37 -16.27
C GLU A 67 -14.87 5.48 -17.56
N ARG A 68 -14.29 6.08 -18.62
CA ARG A 68 -14.93 6.18 -19.94
C ARG A 68 -15.06 4.81 -20.60
N ILE A 69 -14.02 3.98 -20.50
CA ILE A 69 -14.01 2.61 -21.05
C ILE A 69 -15.00 1.73 -20.29
N LEU A 70 -15.10 1.88 -18.97
CA LEU A 70 -16.05 1.10 -18.17
C LEU A 70 -17.50 1.52 -18.39
N ASN A 71 -17.76 2.80 -18.71
CA ASN A 71 -19.10 3.30 -19.03
C ASN A 71 -19.58 2.93 -20.45
N SER A 72 -18.68 2.59 -21.37
CA SER A 72 -19.08 2.12 -22.71
C SER A 72 -19.41 0.63 -22.75
N LEU A 73 -19.06 -0.13 -21.71
CA LEU A 73 -19.39 -1.53 -21.58
C LEU A 73 -20.79 -1.71 -20.95
N PRO A 74 -21.55 -2.75 -21.31
CA PRO A 74 -22.88 -3.04 -20.76
C PRO A 74 -22.79 -3.61 -19.33
N ILE A 75 -22.17 -2.86 -18.42
CA ILE A 75 -21.93 -3.25 -17.02
C ILE A 75 -22.70 -2.29 -16.12
N SER A 76 -23.31 -2.81 -15.06
CA SER A 76 -24.05 -1.97 -14.12
C SER A 76 -23.09 -1.06 -13.32
N LYS A 77 -23.39 0.25 -13.26
CA LYS A 77 -22.59 1.24 -12.50
C LYS A 77 -22.39 0.85 -11.03
N LYS A 78 -23.42 0.25 -10.42
CA LYS A 78 -23.36 -0.29 -9.05
C LYS A 78 -22.22 -1.31 -8.88
N SER A 79 -22.01 -2.16 -9.88
CA SER A 79 -20.97 -3.18 -9.83
C SER A 79 -19.55 -2.63 -9.99
N ILE A 80 -19.39 -1.53 -10.70
CA ILE A 80 -18.11 -0.83 -10.86
C ILE A 80 -17.70 -0.21 -9.51
N VAL A 81 -18.62 0.53 -8.89
CA VAL A 81 -18.38 1.19 -7.60
C VAL A 81 -18.07 0.15 -6.52
N LEU A 82 -18.85 -0.92 -6.44
CA LEU A 82 -18.67 -1.95 -5.41
C LEU A 82 -17.36 -2.73 -5.59
N SER A 83 -16.94 -2.97 -6.85
CA SER A 83 -15.61 -3.52 -7.13
C SER A 83 -14.48 -2.62 -6.63
N LYS A 84 -14.63 -1.30 -6.76
CA LYS A 84 -13.61 -0.31 -6.37
C LYS A 84 -13.46 -0.19 -4.85
N TYR A 85 -14.58 -0.14 -4.13
CA TYR A 85 -14.57 -0.19 -2.66
C TYR A 85 -13.96 -1.50 -2.12
N PHE A 86 -14.28 -2.64 -2.75
CA PHE A 86 -13.71 -3.92 -2.32
C PHE A 86 -12.19 -3.99 -2.58
N SER A 87 -11.75 -3.45 -3.72
CA SER A 87 -10.34 -3.31 -4.09
C SER A 87 -9.55 -2.50 -3.05
N LEU A 88 -10.05 -1.31 -2.69
CA LEU A 88 -9.49 -0.44 -1.65
C LEU A 88 -9.32 -1.15 -0.30
N MET A 89 -10.31 -1.96 0.09
CA MET A 89 -10.29 -2.69 1.35
C MET A 89 -9.20 -3.77 1.38
N ILE A 90 -9.05 -4.54 0.29
CA ILE A 90 -7.98 -5.53 0.13
C ILE A 90 -6.60 -4.86 0.18
N PHE A 91 -6.50 -3.70 -0.46
CA PHE A 91 -5.27 -2.94 -0.57
C PHE A 91 -4.81 -2.32 0.76
N SER A 92 -5.74 -1.87 1.59
CA SER A 92 -5.45 -1.47 2.97
C SER A 92 -4.82 -2.63 3.77
N ILE A 93 -5.39 -3.83 3.66
CA ILE A 93 -4.87 -5.02 4.35
C ILE A 93 -3.45 -5.36 3.84
N ILE A 94 -3.22 -5.30 2.53
CA ILE A 94 -1.91 -5.55 1.92
C ILE A 94 -0.88 -4.51 2.39
N ALA A 95 -1.27 -3.23 2.51
CA ALA A 95 -0.38 -2.18 3.00
C ALA A 95 0.07 -2.42 4.45
N VAL A 96 -0.85 -2.86 5.31
CA VAL A 96 -0.51 -3.26 6.70
C VAL A 96 0.48 -4.42 6.70
N ILE A 97 0.22 -5.48 5.92
CA ILE A 97 1.13 -6.63 5.82
C ILE A 97 2.51 -6.20 5.31
N LEU A 98 2.57 -5.36 4.28
CA LEU A 98 3.82 -4.81 3.74
C LEU A 98 4.61 -4.02 4.79
N SER A 99 3.91 -3.21 5.59
CA SER A 99 4.55 -2.43 6.66
C SER A 99 5.21 -3.35 7.70
N ILE A 100 4.52 -4.41 8.14
CA ILE A 100 5.04 -5.42 9.07
C ILE A 100 6.25 -6.15 8.49
N VAL A 101 6.13 -6.61 7.23
CA VAL A 101 7.23 -7.31 6.54
C VAL A 101 8.46 -6.42 6.40
N SER A 102 8.27 -5.14 6.02
CA SER A 102 9.39 -4.21 5.90
C SER A 102 10.08 -3.98 7.24
N GLY A 103 9.33 -3.82 8.33
CA GLY A 103 9.88 -3.70 9.68
C GLY A 103 10.67 -4.95 10.12
N TYR A 104 10.17 -6.14 9.80
CA TYR A 104 10.88 -7.40 10.10
C TYR A 104 12.20 -7.52 9.31
N ILE A 105 12.22 -7.13 8.04
CA ILE A 105 13.43 -7.11 7.21
C ILE A 105 14.48 -6.17 7.80
N ILE A 106 14.07 -4.99 8.25
CA ILE A 106 14.96 -3.98 8.81
C ILE A 106 15.54 -4.43 10.15
N SER A 107 14.73 -5.01 11.03
CA SER A 107 15.19 -5.57 12.30
C SER A 107 16.20 -6.71 12.11
N LYS A 108 16.00 -7.55 11.09
CA LYS A 108 16.94 -8.62 10.72
C LYS A 108 18.27 -8.11 10.15
N LEU A 109 18.32 -6.88 9.63
CA LEU A 109 19.47 -6.33 8.93
C LEU A 109 20.50 -5.68 9.87
N ASP A 110 20.24 -5.57 11.18
CA ASP A 110 21.18 -5.08 12.24
C ASP A 110 21.85 -3.72 11.98
N PHE A 111 21.52 -3.02 10.88
CA PHE A 111 22.07 -1.72 10.51
C PHE A 111 21.49 -0.57 11.34
N ILE A 112 20.33 -0.75 11.98
CA ILE A 112 19.72 0.16 12.95
C ILE A 112 19.03 -0.69 14.02
N LYS A 113 19.30 -0.40 15.30
CA LYS A 113 18.50 -0.88 16.44
C LYS A 113 17.09 -0.29 16.37
N VAL A 114 16.24 -0.87 15.53
CA VAL A 114 14.80 -0.69 15.60
C VAL A 114 14.31 -1.74 16.58
N GLU A 115 13.92 -1.32 17.78
CA GLU A 115 13.20 -2.20 18.69
C GLU A 115 11.93 -2.67 17.97
N LEU A 116 11.81 -3.99 17.84
CA LEU A 116 10.62 -4.64 17.30
C LEU A 116 9.44 -4.23 18.18
N ILE A 117 8.57 -3.36 17.65
CA ILE A 117 7.21 -3.30 18.16
C ILE A 117 6.58 -4.64 17.80
N GLY A 118 6.59 -5.52 18.79
CA GLY A 118 5.76 -6.71 18.78
C GLY A 118 4.29 -6.28 18.67
N ILE A 119 3.50 -7.16 18.07
CA ILE A 119 2.05 -7.06 17.86
C ILE A 119 1.25 -6.79 19.16
N ILE A 120 1.90 -6.73 20.32
CA ILE A 120 1.37 -6.48 21.67
C ILE A 120 1.27 -5.00 22.04
N ASP A 121 1.94 -4.09 21.31
CA ASP A 121 1.99 -2.65 21.62
C ASP A 121 1.08 -1.76 20.73
N ILE A 122 0.17 -2.38 19.96
CA ILE A 122 -0.93 -1.73 19.22
C ILE A 122 -2.21 -1.91 20.00
#